data_AF-A0A8S1U4P1-F1
#
_entry.id   AF-A0A8S1U4P1-F1
#
_cell.length_a   1.000
_cell.length_b   1.000
_cell.length_c   1.000
_cell.angle_alpha   90.00
_cell.angle_beta   90.00
_cell.angle_gamma   90.00
#
_symmetry.space_group_name_H-M   'P 1'
#
loop_
_entity.id
_entity.type
_entity.pdbx_description
1 polymer ?
#
loop_
_entity_poly.entity_id
_entity_poly.type
_entity_poly.pdbx_seq_one_letter_code
_entity_poly.pdbx_strand_id
1 'polypeptide(L)'
;MKSQIVNNQRYYSCQDEDGNSTRLLKNSNNSVRILTDIQLPQQMSKSIQDAYEKGESEMKNNIFDNVIKEKIIGFSIDIYNHYIIQCILEKGLNEHKSYILRLVVENMDLFCYRKYAYKIVQACLVQFQNNQIIQYIIDNIKRLQFDQYGNLIISTLLDTIQNDEQFAQIINKLQIDKIKYHQYGCVILINMVTCPKANHVGPIINKLIQESIQLSKSQFSNYIIQKMLKERTIEQNKVLINEFLIPNFVELSCNKFGSNVCEIMVTKSLAYQLQNLWNLVIKQNLRSLLNNEYANYVMQRYYAHIMMFNYILDEFQQSLFEMNKKQLLNQNGKIVFRFVNQCNQVVQQYQQY
;
A
#
# COMPACT_ATOMS: atom_id res chain seq x y z
N MET A 1 26.87 -15.42 27.25
CA MET A 1 27.57 -16.46 26.47
C MET A 1 27.78 -17.68 27.33
N LYS A 2 27.27 -18.85 26.94
CA LYS A 2 27.62 -20.13 27.57
C LYS A 2 28.59 -20.86 26.64
N SER A 3 29.69 -21.36 27.19
CA SER A 3 30.63 -22.21 26.46
C SER A 3 30.34 -23.68 26.76
N GLN A 4 30.35 -24.51 25.73
CA GLN A 4 30.31 -25.97 25.87
C GLN A 4 31.49 -26.57 25.10
N ILE A 5 32.14 -27.55 25.73
CA ILE A 5 33.21 -28.34 25.11
C ILE A 5 32.61 -29.71 24.84
N VAL A 6 32.52 -30.08 23.57
CA VAL A 6 32.07 -31.40 23.13
C VAL A 6 33.15 -31.94 22.19
N ASN A 7 33.69 -33.12 22.47
CA ASN A 7 34.73 -33.78 21.65
C ASN A 7 35.94 -32.88 21.30
N ASN A 8 36.53 -32.20 22.29
CA ASN A 8 37.70 -31.31 22.13
C ASN A 8 37.51 -30.11 21.17
N GLN A 9 36.27 -29.79 20.80
CA GLN A 9 35.94 -28.58 20.04
C GLN A 9 35.20 -27.58 20.94
N ARG A 10 35.59 -26.31 20.88
CA ARG A 10 34.94 -25.22 21.62
C ARG A 10 33.76 -24.67 20.83
N TYR A 11 32.57 -24.80 21.40
CA TYR A 11 31.33 -24.25 20.87
C TYR A 11 30.88 -23.06 21.72
N TYR A 12 30.42 -22.00 21.04
CA TYR A 12 29.83 -20.82 21.68
C TYR A 12 28.41 -20.62 21.15
N SER A 13 27.47 -20.38 22.07
CA SER A 13 26.07 -20.09 21.76
C SER A 13 25.67 -18.70 22.27
N CYS A 14 25.00 -17.94 21.41
CA CYS A 14 24.22 -16.75 21.77
C CYS A 14 22.78 -16.95 21.27
N GLN A 15 21.83 -16.43 22.05
CA GLN A 15 20.41 -16.35 21.71
C GLN A 15 20.07 -14.88 21.50
N ASP A 16 19.31 -14.57 20.45
CA ASP A 16 18.71 -13.25 20.25
C ASP A 16 17.38 -13.13 21.04
N GLU A 17 16.80 -11.92 21.06
CA GLU A 17 15.56 -11.60 21.80
C GLU A 17 14.33 -12.36 21.27
N ASP A 18 14.42 -12.98 20.09
CA ASP A 18 13.40 -13.83 19.47
C ASP A 18 13.66 -15.34 19.66
N GLY A 19 14.70 -15.72 20.41
CA GLY A 19 14.99 -17.11 20.81
C GLY A 19 15.71 -17.98 19.76
N ASN A 20 16.20 -17.41 18.65
CA ASN A 20 16.96 -18.16 17.65
C ASN A 20 18.39 -18.41 18.14
N SER A 21 18.86 -19.66 18.02
CA SER A 21 20.17 -20.09 18.51
C SER A 21 21.16 -20.32 17.37
N THR A 22 22.25 -19.56 17.34
CA THR A 22 23.38 -19.77 16.39
C THR A 22 24.54 -20.49 17.10
N ARG A 23 25.15 -21.51 16.46
CA ARG A 23 26.29 -22.28 16.98
C ARG A 23 27.56 -22.01 16.17
N LEU A 24 28.68 -21.76 16.85
CA LEU A 24 30.01 -21.50 16.26
C LEU A 24 30.99 -22.65 16.52
N LEU A 25 31.86 -22.96 15.54
CA LEU A 25 32.89 -24.02 15.57
C LEU A 25 34.29 -23.42 15.29
N LYS A 26 35.29 -23.72 16.14
CA LYS A 26 36.72 -23.45 15.85
C LYS A 26 37.45 -24.77 15.55
N ASN A 27 38.19 -24.84 14.44
CA ASN A 27 39.11 -25.95 14.16
C ASN A 27 40.55 -25.44 13.90
N SER A 28 41.53 -26.31 14.11
CA SER A 28 42.97 -26.03 14.24
C SER A 28 43.73 -25.60 12.98
N ASN A 29 43.06 -25.47 11.82
CA ASN A 29 43.73 -25.24 10.53
C ASN A 29 43.49 -23.84 9.92
N ASN A 30 43.20 -22.82 10.75
CA ASN A 30 43.11 -21.39 10.38
C ASN A 30 42.28 -21.03 9.11
N SER A 31 41.39 -21.90 8.66
CA SER A 31 40.40 -21.61 7.62
C SER A 31 39.05 -21.34 8.29
N VAL A 32 38.58 -20.10 8.18
CA VAL A 32 37.22 -19.70 8.56
C VAL A 32 36.32 -19.90 7.33
N ARG A 33 35.35 -20.80 7.42
CA ARG A 33 34.28 -20.93 6.43
C ARG A 33 33.01 -20.25 6.97
N ILE A 34 32.51 -19.33 6.15
CA ILE A 34 31.33 -18.45 6.26
C ILE A 34 31.43 -17.34 7.33
N LEU A 35 31.81 -16.15 6.85
CA LEU A 35 31.61 -14.86 7.51
C LEU A 35 30.15 -14.41 7.31
N THR A 36 29.22 -14.92 8.11
CA THR A 36 27.95 -14.23 8.32
C THR A 36 28.09 -13.25 9.48
N ASP A 37 27.53 -12.06 9.28
CA ASP A 37 27.11 -11.11 10.32
C ASP A 37 28.13 -10.06 10.79
N ILE A 38 28.46 -9.12 9.89
CA ILE A 38 28.52 -7.71 10.33
C ILE A 38 27.31 -7.00 9.72
N GLN A 39 26.14 -7.25 10.30
CA GLN A 39 25.05 -6.27 10.20
C GLN A 39 25.53 -5.03 10.93
N LEU A 40 25.69 -3.94 10.20
CA LEU A 40 26.02 -2.67 10.84
C LEU A 40 24.81 -2.19 11.63
N PRO A 41 24.98 -1.76 12.89
CA PRO A 41 23.93 -1.09 13.65
C PRO A 41 23.36 0.09 12.86
N GLN A 42 22.09 0.42 13.12
CA GLN A 42 21.39 1.51 12.41
C GLN A 42 22.18 2.82 12.36
N GLN A 43 22.84 3.20 13.47
CA GLN A 43 23.62 4.43 13.54
C GLN A 43 24.82 4.39 12.59
N MET A 44 25.55 3.27 12.54
CA MET A 44 26.67 3.11 11.61
C MET A 44 26.18 3.11 10.16
N SER A 45 25.05 2.48 9.87
CA SER A 45 24.43 2.50 8.55
C SER A 45 24.13 3.93 8.08
N LYS A 46 23.55 4.76 8.96
CA LYS A 46 23.30 6.18 8.68
C LYS A 46 24.58 6.98 8.47
N SER A 47 25.59 6.78 9.33
CA SER A 47 26.88 7.47 9.18
C SER A 47 27.56 7.14 7.85
N ILE A 48 27.47 5.89 7.37
CA ILE A 48 28.00 5.51 6.06
C ILE A 48 27.21 6.18 4.93
N GLN A 49 25.88 6.25 5.02
CA GLN A 49 25.06 6.95 4.04
C GLN A 49 25.46 8.44 3.96
N ASP A 50 25.54 9.12 5.10
CA ASP A 50 25.93 10.54 5.16
C ASP A 50 27.34 10.77 4.61
N ALA A 51 28.30 9.93 5.01
CA ALA A 51 29.68 10.01 4.58
C ALA A 51 29.81 9.76 3.06
N TYR A 52 29.09 8.77 2.54
CA TYR A 52 29.12 8.44 1.11
C TYR A 52 28.38 9.49 0.28
N GLU A 53 27.28 10.06 0.78
CA GLU A 53 26.52 11.09 0.07
C GLU A 53 27.32 12.40 -0.05
N LYS A 54 27.88 12.89 1.06
CA LYS A 54 28.58 14.17 1.16
C LYS A 54 30.05 14.10 0.74
N GLY A 55 30.64 12.91 0.76
CA GLY A 55 32.04 12.70 0.44
C GLY A 55 32.36 12.99 -1.03
N GLU A 56 33.59 13.41 -1.29
CA GLU A 56 34.11 13.53 -2.65
C GLU A 56 34.43 12.15 -3.25
N SER A 57 34.74 12.11 -4.55
CA SER A 57 34.94 10.86 -5.30
C SER A 57 35.93 9.90 -4.65
N GLU A 58 37.05 10.39 -4.11
CA GLU A 58 38.05 9.56 -3.44
C GLU A 58 37.49 8.89 -2.17
N MET A 59 36.76 9.65 -1.34
CA MET A 59 36.10 9.11 -0.15
C MET A 59 35.02 8.09 -0.53
N LYS A 60 34.23 8.38 -1.57
CA LYS A 60 33.23 7.44 -2.09
C LYS A 60 33.88 6.14 -2.55
N ASN A 61 34.98 6.20 -3.32
CA ASN A 61 35.73 5.02 -3.75
C ASN A 61 36.24 4.21 -2.56
N ASN A 62 36.87 4.89 -1.59
CA ASN A 62 37.40 4.24 -0.38
C ASN A 62 36.30 3.54 0.43
N ILE A 63 35.15 4.18 0.63
CA ILE A 63 34.00 3.56 1.32
C ILE A 63 33.48 2.37 0.51
N PHE A 64 33.33 2.53 -0.81
CA PHE A 64 32.77 1.49 -1.66
C PHE A 64 33.66 0.24 -1.69
N ASP A 65 34.93 0.39 -2.05
CA ASP A 65 35.85 -0.74 -2.23
C ASP A 65 36.16 -1.46 -0.91
N ASN A 66 36.32 -0.72 0.20
CA ASN A 66 36.76 -1.33 1.46
C ASN A 66 35.61 -1.77 2.38
N VAL A 67 34.42 -1.17 2.26
CA VAL A 67 33.32 -1.42 3.20
C VAL A 67 32.13 -2.13 2.55
N ILE A 68 31.80 -1.76 1.31
CA ILE A 68 30.48 -2.09 0.73
C ILE A 68 30.57 -3.21 -0.29
N LYS A 69 31.55 -3.16 -1.20
CA LYS A 69 31.61 -3.96 -2.44
C LYS A 69 31.40 -5.46 -2.21
N GLU A 70 32.14 -6.05 -1.27
CA GLU A 70 32.04 -7.49 -0.94
C GLU A 70 30.78 -7.86 -0.14
N LYS A 71 30.04 -6.86 0.37
CA LYS A 71 28.87 -7.04 1.25
C LYS A 71 27.56 -6.64 0.61
N ILE A 72 27.53 -6.21 -0.66
CA ILE A 72 26.33 -5.68 -1.33
C ILE A 72 25.12 -6.60 -1.17
N ILE A 73 25.29 -7.91 -1.41
CA ILE A 73 24.19 -8.88 -1.28
C ILE A 73 23.68 -8.94 0.17
N GLY A 74 24.60 -9.07 1.14
CA GLY A 74 24.25 -9.12 2.56
C GLY A 74 23.59 -7.84 3.06
N PHE A 75 24.05 -6.67 2.60
CA PHE A 75 23.48 -5.38 2.94
C PHE A 75 22.09 -5.20 2.32
N SER A 76 21.88 -5.70 1.11
CA SER A 76 20.59 -5.56 0.40
C SER A 76 19.44 -6.30 1.10
N ILE A 77 19.72 -7.38 1.83
CA ILE A 77 18.70 -8.16 2.58
C ILE A 77 18.55 -7.70 4.04
N ASP A 78 19.31 -6.71 4.48
CA ASP A 78 19.34 -6.25 5.87
C ASP A 78 18.42 -5.05 6.11
N ILE A 79 17.82 -4.98 7.31
CA ILE A 79 16.82 -3.95 7.68
C ILE A 79 17.37 -2.52 7.67
N TYR A 80 18.68 -2.33 7.90
CA TYR A 80 19.30 -1.00 7.93
C TYR A 80 20.22 -0.79 6.72
N ASN A 81 20.98 -1.79 6.34
CA ASN A 81 22.06 -1.64 5.37
C ASN A 81 21.58 -1.59 3.91
N HIS A 82 20.33 -1.99 3.63
CA HIS A 82 19.77 -1.80 2.28
C HIS A 82 19.71 -0.31 1.91
N TYR A 83 19.53 0.58 2.88
CA TYR A 83 19.55 2.03 2.65
C TYR A 83 20.91 2.55 2.16
N ILE A 84 22.02 1.90 2.54
CA ILE A 84 23.36 2.23 2.00
C ILE A 84 23.38 1.94 0.50
N ILE A 85 22.85 0.79 0.08
CA ILE A 85 22.82 0.40 -1.33
C ILE A 85 21.90 1.34 -2.13
N GLN A 86 20.74 1.71 -1.57
CA GLN A 86 19.85 2.71 -2.19
C GLN A 86 20.54 4.08 -2.33
N CYS A 87 21.24 4.55 -1.29
CA CYS A 87 21.99 5.80 -1.32
C CYS A 87 23.03 5.81 -2.46
N ILE A 88 23.75 4.71 -2.67
CA ILE A 88 24.70 4.60 -3.79
C ILE A 88 23.97 4.61 -5.14
N LEU A 89 22.87 3.88 -5.28
CA LEU A 89 22.09 3.85 -6.52
C LEU A 89 21.54 5.24 -6.89
N GLU A 90 21.12 6.03 -5.91
CA GLU A 90 20.61 7.38 -6.11
C GLU A 90 21.73 8.40 -6.37
N LYS A 91 22.74 8.46 -5.48
CA LYS A 91 23.68 9.59 -5.36
C LYS A 91 25.16 9.20 -5.56
N GLY A 92 25.44 7.94 -5.86
CA GLY A 92 26.79 7.42 -6.03
C GLY A 92 27.42 7.71 -7.40
N LEU A 93 28.66 7.24 -7.52
CA LEU A 93 29.41 7.28 -8.78
C LEU A 93 28.85 6.27 -9.78
N ASN A 94 28.99 6.56 -11.08
CA ASN A 94 28.47 5.71 -12.13
C ASN A 94 29.10 4.31 -12.14
N GLU A 95 30.38 4.18 -11.77
CA GLU A 95 31.04 2.88 -11.66
C GLU A 95 30.40 2.01 -10.57
N HIS A 96 30.09 2.60 -9.41
CA HIS A 96 29.50 1.88 -8.28
C HIS A 96 28.07 1.46 -8.58
N LYS A 97 27.29 2.37 -9.19
CA LYS A 97 25.95 2.11 -9.71
C LYS A 97 25.94 0.93 -10.68
N SER A 98 26.86 0.96 -11.65
CA SER A 98 27.00 -0.10 -12.65
C SER A 98 27.42 -1.44 -12.02
N TYR A 99 28.28 -1.40 -10.99
CA TYR A 99 28.67 -2.60 -10.26
C TYR A 99 27.47 -3.24 -9.52
N ILE A 100 26.71 -2.44 -8.78
CA ILE A 100 25.49 -2.90 -8.09
C ILE A 100 24.47 -3.43 -9.10
N LEU A 101 24.25 -2.72 -10.21
CA LEU A 101 23.31 -3.14 -11.25
C LEU A 101 23.64 -4.53 -11.80
N ARG A 102 24.92 -4.80 -12.11
CA ARG A 102 25.37 -6.13 -12.57
C ARG A 102 25.06 -7.22 -11.53
N LEU A 103 25.39 -6.98 -10.27
CA LEU A 103 25.08 -7.93 -9.19
C LEU A 103 23.57 -8.20 -9.05
N VAL A 104 22.74 -7.17 -9.17
CA VAL A 104 21.27 -7.32 -9.13
C VAL A 104 20.79 -8.16 -10.31
N VAL A 105 21.27 -7.90 -11.53
CA VAL A 105 20.92 -8.68 -12.73
C VAL A 105 21.32 -10.15 -12.58
N GLU A 106 22.51 -10.42 -12.05
CA GLU A 106 23.01 -11.79 -11.84
C GLU A 106 22.25 -12.55 -10.75
N ASN A 107 21.53 -11.84 -9.86
CA ASN A 107 20.88 -12.41 -8.68
C ASN A 107 19.38 -12.05 -8.58
N MET A 108 18.69 -11.83 -9.70
CA MET A 108 17.29 -11.37 -9.73
C MET A 108 16.34 -12.19 -8.85
N ASP A 109 16.46 -13.53 -8.83
CA ASP A 109 15.64 -14.40 -7.97
C ASP A 109 15.82 -14.11 -6.48
N LEU A 110 17.03 -13.76 -6.03
CA LEU A 110 17.25 -13.37 -4.64
C LEU A 110 16.58 -12.03 -4.36
N PHE A 111 16.86 -11.03 -5.20
CA PHE A 111 16.45 -9.67 -4.94
C PHE A 111 14.93 -9.47 -5.03
N CYS A 112 14.24 -10.17 -5.94
CA CYS A 112 12.80 -10.01 -6.11
C CYS A 112 11.95 -10.54 -4.94
N TYR A 113 12.44 -11.55 -4.21
CA TYR A 113 11.63 -12.32 -3.24
C TYR A 113 12.11 -12.19 -1.79
N ARG A 114 13.03 -11.25 -1.52
CA ARG A 114 13.57 -11.02 -0.17
C ARG A 114 13.14 -9.67 0.37
N LYS A 115 12.79 -9.65 1.65
CA LYS A 115 12.52 -8.43 2.42
C LYS A 115 13.73 -7.49 2.28
N TYR A 116 13.46 -6.21 2.06
CA TYR A 116 14.45 -5.15 1.80
C TYR A 116 15.14 -5.21 0.44
N ALA A 117 15.55 -6.39 -0.04
CA ALA A 117 16.28 -6.51 -1.31
C ALA A 117 15.43 -6.09 -2.52
N TYR A 118 14.11 -6.33 -2.47
CA TYR A 118 13.20 -5.90 -3.55
C TYR A 118 13.24 -4.38 -3.78
N LYS A 119 13.55 -3.60 -2.73
CA LYS A 119 13.71 -2.15 -2.83
C LYS A 119 14.93 -1.75 -3.67
N ILE A 120 15.95 -2.60 -3.72
CA ILE A 120 17.12 -2.38 -4.56
C ILE A 120 16.75 -2.58 -6.04
N VAL A 121 15.91 -3.57 -6.35
CA VAL A 121 15.34 -3.74 -7.70
C VAL A 121 14.51 -2.51 -8.09
N GLN A 122 13.65 -2.03 -7.18
CA GLN A 122 12.86 -0.81 -7.41
C GLN A 122 13.77 0.40 -7.68
N ALA A 123 14.83 0.59 -6.89
CA ALA A 123 15.80 1.66 -7.12
C ALA A 123 16.49 1.52 -8.49
N CYS A 124 16.89 0.30 -8.90
CA CYS A 124 17.45 0.06 -10.22
C CYS A 124 16.46 0.37 -11.36
N LEU A 125 15.17 0.07 -11.19
CA LEU A 125 14.13 0.37 -12.18
C LEU A 125 13.96 1.88 -12.39
N VAL A 126 13.91 2.64 -11.29
CA VAL A 126 13.83 4.10 -11.33
C VAL A 126 15.06 4.70 -12.03
N GLN A 127 16.26 4.15 -11.77
CA GLN A 127 17.50 4.78 -12.23
C GLN A 127 17.97 4.41 -13.64
N PHE A 128 17.78 3.16 -14.08
CA PHE A 128 18.49 2.67 -15.27
C PHE A 128 17.61 2.22 -16.44
N GLN A 129 16.31 1.97 -16.22
CA GLN A 129 15.43 1.35 -17.25
C GLN A 129 16.10 0.14 -17.94
N ASN A 130 16.80 -0.70 -17.16
CA ASN A 130 17.64 -1.75 -17.69
C ASN A 130 16.81 -2.91 -18.29
N ASN A 131 17.03 -3.21 -19.57
CA ASN A 131 16.27 -4.23 -20.30
C ASN A 131 16.35 -5.64 -19.72
N GLN A 132 17.47 -6.04 -19.09
CA GLN A 132 17.59 -7.38 -18.50
C GLN A 132 16.70 -7.53 -17.27
N ILE A 133 16.62 -6.49 -16.41
CA ILE A 133 15.70 -6.45 -15.27
C ILE A 133 14.24 -6.45 -15.77
N ILE A 134 13.91 -5.59 -16.74
CA ILE A 134 12.57 -5.49 -17.29
C ILE A 134 12.12 -6.83 -17.90
N GLN A 135 12.98 -7.45 -18.72
CA GLN A 135 12.68 -8.72 -19.36
C GLN A 135 12.53 -9.86 -18.33
N TYR A 136 13.40 -9.92 -17.32
CA TYR A 136 13.25 -10.87 -16.22
C TYR A 136 11.89 -10.72 -15.53
N ILE A 137 11.46 -9.48 -15.23
CA ILE A 137 10.15 -9.22 -14.62
C ILE A 137 9.04 -9.71 -15.55
N ILE A 138 9.06 -9.31 -16.83
CA ILE A 138 8.08 -9.70 -17.86
C ILE A 138 7.93 -11.23 -17.96
N ASP A 139 9.03 -11.97 -17.89
CA ASP A 139 9.00 -13.43 -17.97
C ASP A 139 8.50 -14.10 -16.68
N ASN A 140 8.62 -13.41 -15.55
CA ASN A 140 8.25 -13.90 -14.23
C ASN A 140 6.96 -13.30 -13.65
N ILE A 141 6.20 -12.48 -14.41
CA ILE A 141 4.97 -11.79 -13.95
C ILE A 141 4.03 -12.75 -13.22
N LYS A 142 3.83 -13.96 -13.76
CA LYS A 142 2.88 -14.94 -13.21
C LYS A 142 3.18 -15.33 -11.76
N ARG A 143 4.46 -15.35 -11.37
CA ARG A 143 4.93 -15.63 -10.01
C ARG A 143 5.00 -14.35 -9.18
N LEU A 144 5.60 -13.29 -9.72
CA LEU A 144 5.80 -12.01 -9.04
C LEU A 144 4.48 -11.36 -8.59
N GLN A 145 3.42 -11.43 -9.40
CA GLN A 145 2.14 -10.78 -9.08
C GLN A 145 1.44 -11.34 -7.82
N PHE A 146 1.82 -12.53 -7.35
CA PHE A 146 1.28 -13.14 -6.15
C PHE A 146 2.27 -13.14 -4.98
N ASP A 147 3.48 -12.62 -5.17
CA ASP A 147 4.47 -12.51 -4.10
C ASP A 147 4.32 -11.18 -3.36
N GLN A 148 4.62 -11.18 -2.04
CA GLN A 148 4.50 -10.00 -1.17
C GLN A 148 5.45 -8.84 -1.53
N TYR A 149 6.56 -9.11 -2.23
CA TYR A 149 7.53 -8.12 -2.67
C TYR A 149 7.54 -7.97 -4.20
N GLY A 150 7.37 -9.08 -4.92
CA GLY A 150 7.29 -9.10 -6.39
C GLY A 150 6.17 -8.22 -6.95
N ASN A 151 5.02 -8.16 -6.28
CA ASN A 151 3.92 -7.28 -6.68
C ASN A 151 4.34 -5.79 -6.66
N LEU A 152 5.16 -5.39 -5.69
CA LEU A 152 5.63 -4.02 -5.53
C LEU A 152 6.65 -3.66 -6.61
N ILE A 153 7.47 -4.63 -7.03
CA ILE A 153 8.38 -4.46 -8.17
C ILE A 153 7.59 -4.26 -9.47
N ILE A 154 6.53 -5.03 -9.70
CA ILE A 154 5.66 -4.84 -10.87
C ILE A 154 5.02 -3.44 -10.84
N SER A 155 4.51 -3.00 -9.69
CA SER A 155 3.95 -1.65 -9.56
C SER A 155 4.97 -0.57 -9.91
N THR A 156 6.19 -0.64 -9.35
CA THR A 156 7.26 0.30 -9.69
C THR A 156 7.65 0.25 -11.17
N LEU A 157 7.68 -0.94 -11.77
CA LEU A 157 7.92 -1.07 -13.20
C LEU A 157 6.84 -0.34 -14.00
N LEU A 158 5.56 -0.53 -13.67
CA LEU A 158 4.46 0.14 -14.35
C LEU A 158 4.51 1.67 -14.21
N ASP A 159 4.99 2.20 -13.08
CA ASP A 159 5.12 3.64 -12.87
C ASP A 159 6.30 4.26 -13.61
N THR A 160 7.36 3.49 -13.85
CA THR A 160 8.63 4.00 -14.37
C THR A 160 8.86 3.67 -15.84
N ILE A 161 8.21 2.63 -16.37
CA ILE A 161 8.49 2.13 -17.72
C ILE A 161 8.05 3.11 -18.80
N GLN A 162 9.02 3.55 -19.60
CA GLN A 162 8.80 4.52 -20.66
C GLN A 162 8.34 3.87 -21.96
N ASN A 163 8.81 2.66 -22.27
CA ASN A 163 8.47 1.96 -23.50
C ASN A 163 7.01 1.43 -23.47
N ASP A 164 6.19 1.90 -24.41
CA ASP A 164 4.76 1.55 -24.48
C ASP A 164 4.51 0.10 -24.91
N GLU A 165 5.36 -0.48 -25.77
CA GLU A 165 5.23 -1.88 -26.18
C GLU A 165 5.48 -2.82 -24.99
N GLN A 166 6.55 -2.57 -24.24
CA GLN A 166 6.84 -3.32 -23.01
C GLN A 166 5.75 -3.11 -21.95
N PHE A 167 5.22 -1.89 -21.81
CA PHE A 167 4.08 -1.63 -20.94
C PHE A 167 2.88 -2.52 -21.34
N ALA A 168 2.52 -2.54 -22.62
CA ALA A 168 1.43 -3.37 -23.14
C ALA A 168 1.68 -4.86 -22.90
N GLN A 169 2.92 -5.35 -23.07
CA GLN A 169 3.29 -6.73 -22.78
C GLN A 169 3.08 -7.08 -21.30
N ILE A 170 3.45 -6.19 -20.38
CA ILE A 170 3.24 -6.38 -18.93
C ILE A 170 1.73 -6.49 -18.64
N ILE A 171 0.94 -5.54 -19.14
CA ILE A 171 -0.53 -5.53 -18.97
C ILE A 171 -1.15 -6.83 -19.47
N ASN A 172 -0.76 -7.29 -20.67
CA ASN A 172 -1.31 -8.50 -21.28
C ASN A 172 -0.94 -9.80 -20.52
N LYS A 173 0.18 -9.81 -19.79
CA LYS A 173 0.61 -10.98 -19.01
C LYS A 173 -0.02 -11.04 -17.60
N LEU A 174 -0.58 -9.94 -17.09
CA LEU A 174 -1.20 -9.91 -15.77
C LEU A 174 -2.52 -10.69 -15.73
N GLN A 175 -2.70 -11.49 -14.68
CA GLN A 175 -3.91 -12.29 -14.50
C GLN A 175 -4.95 -11.49 -13.69
N ILE A 176 -5.49 -10.42 -14.30
CA ILE A 176 -6.39 -9.43 -13.66
C ILE A 176 -7.49 -10.11 -12.81
N ASP A 177 -8.14 -11.15 -13.34
CA ASP A 177 -9.20 -11.88 -12.63
C ASP A 177 -8.75 -12.60 -11.37
N LYS A 178 -7.49 -13.03 -11.32
CA LYS A 178 -6.93 -13.71 -10.15
C LYS A 178 -6.34 -12.71 -9.15
N ILE A 179 -5.68 -11.66 -9.63
CA ILE A 179 -5.00 -10.72 -8.74
C ILE A 179 -5.98 -9.79 -8.02
N LYS A 180 -7.16 -9.51 -8.59
CA LYS A 180 -8.12 -8.54 -8.02
C LYS A 180 -8.58 -8.88 -6.60
N TYR A 181 -8.66 -10.16 -6.24
CA TYR A 181 -9.01 -10.62 -4.88
C TYR A 181 -7.82 -11.12 -4.05
N HIS A 182 -6.61 -11.10 -4.62
CA HIS A 182 -5.42 -11.59 -3.93
C HIS A 182 -4.79 -10.51 -3.06
N GLN A 183 -4.41 -10.84 -1.82
CA GLN A 183 -3.86 -9.91 -0.83
C GLN A 183 -2.67 -9.06 -1.32
N TYR A 184 -1.81 -9.65 -2.16
CA TYR A 184 -0.67 -8.95 -2.77
C TYR A 184 -0.94 -8.52 -4.21
N GLY A 185 -1.82 -9.25 -4.91
CA GLY A 185 -2.05 -9.01 -6.33
C GLY A 185 -2.88 -7.75 -6.57
N CYS A 186 -3.81 -7.44 -5.66
CA CYS A 186 -4.66 -6.27 -5.77
C CYS A 186 -3.86 -4.96 -5.67
N VAL A 187 -2.66 -4.99 -5.08
CA VAL A 187 -1.77 -3.82 -4.97
C VAL A 187 -1.37 -3.30 -6.35
N ILE A 188 -1.16 -4.19 -7.32
CA ILE A 188 -0.86 -3.82 -8.71
C ILE A 188 -2.05 -3.03 -9.30
N LEU A 189 -3.28 -3.48 -9.05
CA LEU A 189 -4.47 -2.80 -9.54
C LEU A 189 -4.71 -1.46 -8.83
N ILE A 190 -4.44 -1.38 -7.52
CA ILE A 190 -4.48 -0.11 -6.77
C ILE A 190 -3.52 0.90 -7.40
N ASN A 191 -2.31 0.47 -7.79
CA ASN A 191 -1.35 1.33 -8.47
C ASN A 191 -1.84 1.79 -9.84
N MET A 192 -2.45 0.89 -10.61
CA MET A 192 -2.95 1.18 -11.96
C MET A 192 -4.09 2.20 -12.01
N VAL A 193 -4.82 2.42 -10.92
CA VAL A 193 -5.96 3.37 -10.86
C VAL A 193 -5.58 4.77 -11.34
N THR A 194 -4.35 5.21 -11.04
CA THR A 194 -3.85 6.55 -11.39
C THR A 194 -2.83 6.53 -12.52
N CYS A 195 -2.69 5.40 -13.23
CA CYS A 195 -1.73 5.29 -14.31
C CYS A 195 -2.11 6.26 -15.46
N PRO A 196 -1.17 7.11 -15.92
CA PRO A 196 -1.45 8.10 -16.96
C PRO A 196 -1.66 7.46 -18.34
N LYS A 197 -1.25 6.19 -18.54
CA LYS A 197 -1.38 5.45 -19.81
C LYS A 197 -2.80 4.90 -20.00
N ALA A 198 -3.78 5.81 -20.05
CA ALA A 198 -5.21 5.49 -20.09
C ALA A 198 -5.61 4.51 -21.21
N ASN A 199 -4.94 4.54 -22.36
CA ASN A 199 -5.21 3.63 -23.48
C ASN A 199 -5.00 2.16 -23.14
N HIS A 200 -4.01 1.86 -22.27
CA HIS A 200 -3.71 0.49 -21.87
C HIS A 200 -4.52 0.06 -20.65
N VAL A 201 -4.71 0.95 -19.67
CA VAL A 201 -5.38 0.61 -18.41
C VAL A 201 -6.90 0.79 -18.45
N GLY A 202 -7.43 1.57 -19.40
CA GLY A 202 -8.86 1.87 -19.53
C GLY A 202 -9.78 0.64 -19.51
N PRO A 203 -9.51 -0.41 -20.31
CA PRO A 203 -10.30 -1.63 -20.28
C PRO A 203 -10.31 -2.33 -18.90
N ILE A 204 -9.18 -2.31 -18.19
CA ILE A 204 -9.07 -2.85 -16.83
C ILE A 204 -9.91 -2.00 -15.88
N ILE A 205 -9.78 -0.67 -15.93
CA ILE A 205 -10.57 0.25 -15.10
C ILE A 205 -12.07 0.06 -15.32
N ASN A 206 -12.52 -0.09 -16.57
CA ASN A 206 -13.93 -0.34 -16.88
C ASN A 206 -14.40 -1.65 -16.26
N LYS A 207 -13.59 -2.72 -16.33
CA LYS A 207 -13.91 -4.00 -15.68
C LYS A 207 -14.03 -3.85 -14.16
N LEU A 208 -13.13 -3.09 -13.53
CA LEU A 208 -13.19 -2.83 -12.08
C LEU A 208 -14.44 -2.01 -11.68
N ILE A 209 -14.90 -1.09 -12.54
CA ILE A 209 -16.17 -0.38 -12.33
C ILE A 209 -17.35 -1.36 -12.38
N GLN A 210 -17.41 -2.23 -13.39
CA GLN A 210 -18.49 -3.21 -13.55
C GLN A 210 -18.58 -4.19 -12.36
N GLU A 211 -17.44 -4.54 -11.76
CA GLU A 211 -17.36 -5.45 -10.61
C GLU A 211 -17.31 -4.73 -9.25
N SER A 212 -17.48 -3.41 -9.23
CA SER A 212 -17.22 -2.55 -8.07
C SER A 212 -17.97 -2.94 -6.80
N ILE A 213 -19.20 -3.46 -6.92
CA ILE A 213 -20.01 -3.90 -5.77
C ILE A 213 -19.31 -5.06 -5.05
N GLN A 214 -18.84 -6.07 -5.78
CA GLN A 214 -18.16 -7.23 -5.20
C GLN A 214 -16.77 -6.85 -4.69
N LEU A 215 -16.06 -5.99 -5.42
CA LEU A 215 -14.75 -5.50 -4.99
C LEU A 215 -14.86 -4.69 -3.68
N SER A 216 -15.90 -3.86 -3.52
CA SER A 216 -16.13 -3.06 -2.31
C SER A 216 -16.35 -3.90 -1.05
N LYS A 217 -16.92 -5.11 -1.19
CA LYS A 217 -17.18 -6.04 -0.08
C LYS A 217 -16.00 -6.96 0.25
N SER A 218 -14.92 -6.90 -0.53
CA SER A 218 -13.73 -7.75 -0.35
C SER A 218 -12.78 -7.15 0.67
N GLN A 219 -12.17 -8.00 1.51
CA GLN A 219 -11.20 -7.58 2.53
C GLN A 219 -9.97 -6.85 1.96
N PHE A 220 -9.58 -7.15 0.72
CA PHE A 220 -8.42 -6.55 0.06
C PHE A 220 -8.81 -5.64 -1.10
N SER A 221 -9.80 -6.05 -1.90
CA SER A 221 -10.15 -5.34 -3.13
C SER A 221 -10.91 -4.03 -2.89
N ASN A 222 -11.48 -3.84 -1.70
CA ASN A 222 -12.17 -2.60 -1.37
C ASN A 222 -11.25 -1.38 -1.52
N TYR A 223 -9.94 -1.54 -1.27
CA TYR A 223 -8.93 -0.50 -1.44
C TYR A 223 -8.78 -0.02 -2.89
N ILE A 224 -9.08 -0.88 -3.89
CA ILE A 224 -9.11 -0.47 -5.30
C ILE A 224 -10.19 0.59 -5.50
N ILE A 225 -11.41 0.34 -5.01
CA ILE A 225 -12.54 1.27 -5.16
C ILE A 225 -12.30 2.54 -4.34
N GLN A 226 -11.75 2.41 -3.14
CA GLN A 226 -11.34 3.57 -2.34
C GLN A 226 -10.33 4.46 -3.07
N LYS A 227 -9.31 3.88 -3.71
CA LYS A 227 -8.30 4.59 -4.48
C LYS A 227 -8.93 5.30 -5.69
N MET A 228 -9.83 4.61 -6.41
CA MET A 228 -10.58 5.20 -7.52
C MET A 228 -11.33 6.46 -7.07
N LEU A 229 -12.11 6.36 -5.99
CA LEU A 229 -12.87 7.48 -5.44
C LEU A 229 -11.97 8.64 -4.97
N LYS A 230 -10.78 8.35 -4.43
CA LYS A 230 -9.88 9.37 -3.89
C LYS A 230 -9.08 10.12 -4.94
N GLU A 231 -8.64 9.43 -6.00
CA GLU A 231 -7.56 9.94 -6.87
C GLU A 231 -7.95 10.07 -8.34
N ARG A 232 -9.08 9.50 -8.78
CA ARG A 232 -9.64 9.80 -10.11
C ARG A 232 -10.46 11.08 -10.08
N THR A 233 -10.61 11.69 -11.25
CA THR A 233 -11.41 12.91 -11.37
C THR A 233 -12.90 12.64 -11.09
N ILE A 234 -13.64 13.70 -10.77
CA ILE A 234 -15.09 13.61 -10.53
C ILE A 234 -15.81 13.01 -11.75
N GLU A 235 -15.47 13.46 -12.96
CA GLU A 235 -16.06 12.93 -14.19
C GLU A 235 -15.74 11.44 -14.39
N GLN A 236 -14.51 11.04 -14.09
CA GLN A 236 -14.09 9.64 -14.16
C GLN A 236 -14.83 8.73 -13.16
N ASN A 237 -15.21 9.26 -12.00
CA ASN A 237 -15.94 8.54 -10.96
C ASN A 237 -17.46 8.62 -11.10
N LYS A 238 -17.98 9.44 -12.02
CA LYS A 238 -19.42 9.67 -12.19
C LYS A 238 -20.21 8.39 -12.40
N VAL A 239 -19.75 7.52 -13.32
CA VAL A 239 -20.38 6.22 -13.61
C VAL A 239 -20.34 5.31 -12.39
N LEU A 240 -19.16 5.16 -11.77
CA LEU A 240 -18.98 4.35 -10.57
C LEU A 240 -19.96 4.76 -9.46
N ILE A 241 -20.06 6.06 -9.17
CA ILE A 241 -20.93 6.57 -8.11
C ILE A 241 -22.40 6.40 -8.47
N ASN A 242 -22.81 6.90 -9.64
CA ASN A 242 -24.22 7.03 -9.99
C ASN A 242 -24.88 5.68 -10.34
N GLU A 243 -24.16 4.81 -11.05
CA GLU A 243 -24.73 3.57 -11.58
C GLU A 243 -24.49 2.37 -10.67
N PHE A 244 -23.41 2.38 -9.87
CA PHE A 244 -23.04 1.23 -9.03
C PHE A 244 -23.18 1.53 -7.54
N LEU A 245 -22.55 2.58 -7.02
CA LEU A 245 -22.48 2.78 -5.57
C LEU A 245 -23.78 3.33 -4.97
N ILE A 246 -24.46 4.29 -5.61
CA ILE A 246 -25.75 4.82 -5.11
C ILE A 246 -26.80 3.70 -5.03
N PRO A 247 -27.07 2.92 -6.11
CA PRO A 247 -28.12 1.90 -6.06
C PRO A 247 -27.86 0.80 -5.03
N ASN A 248 -26.59 0.53 -4.70
CA ASN A 248 -26.19 -0.52 -3.77
C ASN A 248 -25.76 0.02 -2.39
N PHE A 249 -26.04 1.29 -2.09
CA PHE A 249 -25.47 1.98 -0.93
C PHE A 249 -25.87 1.32 0.40
N VAL A 250 -27.10 0.81 0.54
CA VAL A 250 -27.54 0.14 1.78
C VAL A 250 -26.76 -1.16 2.01
N GLU A 251 -26.64 -1.99 0.98
CA GLU A 251 -25.88 -3.25 1.06
C GLU A 251 -24.42 -2.97 1.42
N LEU A 252 -23.79 -2.01 0.73
CA LEU A 252 -22.39 -1.66 0.94
C LEU A 252 -22.16 -1.02 2.31
N SER A 253 -23.02 -0.10 2.76
CA SER A 253 -22.88 0.56 4.07
C SER A 253 -23.02 -0.42 5.23
N CYS A 254 -23.83 -1.47 5.08
CA CYS A 254 -24.03 -2.50 6.08
C CYS A 254 -22.97 -3.62 6.04
N ASN A 255 -21.99 -3.54 5.12
CA ASN A 255 -20.89 -4.48 5.01
C ASN A 255 -19.62 -3.91 5.68
N LYS A 256 -18.89 -4.74 6.43
CA LYS A 256 -17.65 -4.37 7.14
C LYS A 256 -16.59 -3.65 6.28
N PHE A 257 -16.45 -4.06 5.01
CA PHE A 257 -15.47 -3.47 4.09
C PHE A 257 -16.11 -2.43 3.17
N GLY A 258 -17.35 -2.70 2.73
CA GLY A 258 -18.13 -1.79 1.90
C GLY A 258 -18.41 -0.44 2.58
N SER A 259 -18.57 -0.42 3.90
CA SER A 259 -18.81 0.81 4.67
C SER A 259 -17.67 1.81 4.51
N ASN A 260 -16.42 1.35 4.43
CA ASN A 260 -15.26 2.21 4.18
C ASN A 260 -15.31 2.85 2.79
N VAL A 261 -15.79 2.11 1.78
CA VAL A 261 -16.00 2.63 0.43
C VAL A 261 -17.11 3.68 0.45
N CYS A 262 -18.23 3.42 1.14
CA CYS A 262 -19.34 4.36 1.28
C CYS A 262 -18.94 5.66 2.00
N GLU A 263 -18.12 5.58 3.07
CA GLU A 263 -17.62 6.80 3.73
C GLU A 263 -16.82 7.68 2.76
N ILE A 264 -15.94 7.10 1.95
CA ILE A 264 -15.15 7.85 0.97
C ILE A 264 -16.05 8.38 -0.14
N MET A 265 -16.95 7.55 -0.66
CA MET A 265 -17.93 7.95 -1.67
C MET A 265 -18.69 9.19 -1.22
N VAL A 266 -19.19 9.22 0.02
CA VAL A 266 -19.87 10.40 0.59
C VAL A 266 -18.99 11.64 0.50
N THR A 267 -17.73 11.57 0.96
CA THR A 267 -16.83 12.74 0.96
C THR A 267 -16.36 13.20 -0.42
N LYS A 268 -16.52 12.35 -1.44
CA LYS A 268 -16.07 12.59 -2.82
C LYS A 268 -17.22 12.84 -3.78
N SER A 269 -18.46 12.76 -3.30
CA SER A 269 -19.66 12.98 -4.09
C SER A 269 -19.98 14.47 -4.22
N LEU A 270 -20.52 14.85 -5.37
CA LEU A 270 -21.09 16.18 -5.59
C LEU A 270 -22.42 16.34 -4.84
N ALA A 271 -22.84 17.59 -4.60
CA ALA A 271 -24.08 17.91 -3.90
C ALA A 271 -25.31 17.20 -4.51
N TYR A 272 -25.43 17.17 -5.84
CA TYR A 272 -26.54 16.48 -6.52
C TYR A 272 -26.50 14.96 -6.30
N GLN A 273 -25.32 14.35 -6.18
CA GLN A 273 -25.18 12.91 -5.93
C GLN A 273 -25.60 12.58 -4.50
N LEU A 274 -25.26 13.43 -3.53
CA LEU A 274 -25.70 13.30 -2.14
C LEU A 274 -27.21 13.51 -1.98
N GLN A 275 -27.78 14.44 -2.76
CA GLN A 275 -29.23 14.64 -2.83
C GLN A 275 -29.95 13.43 -3.44
N ASN A 276 -29.42 12.88 -4.53
CA ASN A 276 -29.94 11.65 -5.13
C ASN A 276 -29.83 10.48 -4.14
N LEU A 277 -28.71 10.37 -3.43
CA LEU A 277 -28.50 9.36 -2.41
C LEU A 277 -29.53 9.48 -1.27
N TRP A 278 -29.85 10.70 -0.82
CA TRP A 278 -30.93 10.92 0.15
C TRP A 278 -32.27 10.43 -0.37
N ASN A 279 -32.70 11.00 -1.51
CA ASN A 279 -34.05 10.86 -2.05
C ASN A 279 -34.35 9.42 -2.48
N LEU A 280 -33.38 8.77 -3.13
CA LEU A 280 -33.57 7.45 -3.72
C LEU A 280 -33.32 6.33 -2.71
N VAL A 281 -32.45 6.55 -1.70
CA VAL A 281 -31.93 5.45 -0.90
C VAL A 281 -32.03 5.70 0.61
N ILE A 282 -31.33 6.71 1.14
CA ILE A 282 -31.18 6.87 2.59
C ILE A 282 -32.53 7.14 3.25
N LYS A 283 -33.36 8.03 2.70
CA LYS A 283 -34.64 8.43 3.33
C LYS A 283 -35.54 7.23 3.65
N GLN A 284 -35.60 6.24 2.75
CA GLN A 284 -36.43 5.05 2.90
C GLN A 284 -35.81 3.99 3.82
N ASN A 285 -34.49 4.03 3.99
CA ASN A 285 -33.70 3.04 4.73
C ASN A 285 -33.02 3.60 5.98
N LEU A 286 -33.39 4.82 6.40
CA LEU A 286 -32.63 5.56 7.40
C LEU A 286 -32.52 4.79 8.72
N ARG A 287 -33.60 4.17 9.18
CA ARG A 287 -33.59 3.39 10.43
C ARG A 287 -32.60 2.21 10.38
N SER A 288 -32.55 1.47 9.28
CA SER A 288 -31.66 0.30 9.16
C SER A 288 -30.20 0.76 9.11
N LEU A 289 -29.91 1.83 8.37
CA LEU A 289 -28.58 2.43 8.28
C LEU A 289 -28.10 2.97 9.63
N LEU A 290 -28.94 3.69 10.37
CA LEU A 290 -28.60 4.24 11.68
C LEU A 290 -28.29 3.14 12.71
N ASN A 291 -29.05 2.05 12.68
CA ASN A 291 -28.97 1.00 13.69
C ASN A 291 -27.92 -0.09 13.38
N ASN A 292 -27.38 -0.14 12.16
CA ASN A 292 -26.38 -1.14 11.77
C ASN A 292 -24.99 -0.84 12.38
N GLU A 293 -24.23 -1.88 12.69
CA GLU A 293 -22.91 -1.80 13.35
C GLU A 293 -21.81 -1.13 12.50
N TYR A 294 -21.95 -1.11 11.17
CA TYR A 294 -21.03 -0.45 10.23
C TYR A 294 -21.65 0.82 9.62
N ALA A 295 -22.90 0.75 9.16
CA ALA A 295 -23.53 1.86 8.45
C ALA A 295 -23.73 3.12 9.32
N ASN A 296 -23.76 2.98 10.65
CA ASN A 296 -23.84 4.12 11.55
C ASN A 296 -22.64 5.09 11.38
N TYR A 297 -21.44 4.60 11.05
CA TYR A 297 -20.28 5.44 10.75
C TYR A 297 -20.47 6.18 9.42
N VAL A 298 -21.01 5.48 8.41
CA VAL A 298 -21.38 6.09 7.12
C VAL A 298 -22.43 7.19 7.31
N MET A 299 -23.40 7.01 8.20
CA MET A 299 -24.43 8.02 8.49
C MET A 299 -23.88 9.24 9.22
N GLN A 300 -22.94 9.05 10.15
CA GLN A 300 -22.20 10.18 10.76
C GLN A 300 -21.41 10.96 9.70
N ARG A 301 -20.73 10.24 8.80
CA ARG A 301 -19.99 10.86 7.69
C ARG A 301 -20.90 11.62 6.73
N TYR A 302 -22.02 11.00 6.37
CA TYR A 302 -23.05 11.61 5.52
C TYR A 302 -23.56 12.90 6.14
N TYR A 303 -23.99 12.84 7.39
CA TYR A 303 -24.46 14.00 8.14
C TYR A 303 -23.43 15.13 8.14
N ALA A 304 -22.19 14.85 8.56
CA ALA A 304 -21.12 15.84 8.61
C ALA A 304 -20.85 16.51 7.26
N HIS A 305 -21.00 15.77 6.16
CA HIS A 305 -20.78 16.31 4.82
C HIS A 305 -21.99 17.12 4.31
N ILE A 306 -23.22 16.72 4.65
CA ILE A 306 -24.43 17.47 4.28
C ILE A 306 -24.72 18.68 5.15
N MET A 307 -23.99 18.89 6.25
CA MET A 307 -24.10 20.13 7.03
C MET A 307 -23.80 21.39 6.20
N MET A 308 -23.10 21.24 5.07
CA MET A 308 -22.89 22.32 4.11
C MET A 308 -24.07 22.54 3.14
N PHE A 309 -25.13 21.72 3.20
CA PHE A 309 -26.27 21.69 2.28
C PHE A 309 -27.61 21.68 3.05
N ASN A 310 -28.21 22.87 3.26
CA ASN A 310 -29.31 23.09 4.20
C ASN A 310 -30.57 22.20 4.00
N TYR A 311 -31.01 21.93 2.77
CA TYR A 311 -32.29 21.23 2.54
C TYR A 311 -32.32 19.78 3.07
N ILE A 312 -31.26 19.00 2.85
CA ILE A 312 -31.21 17.59 3.27
C ILE A 312 -31.04 17.50 4.79
N LEU A 313 -30.34 18.47 5.37
CA LEU A 313 -30.01 18.53 6.78
C LEU A 313 -31.27 18.51 7.66
N ASP A 314 -32.26 19.33 7.32
CA ASP A 314 -33.51 19.45 8.09
C ASP A 314 -34.32 18.14 8.06
N GLU A 315 -34.49 17.53 6.88
CA GLU A 315 -35.22 16.26 6.75
C GLU A 315 -34.53 15.11 7.51
N PHE A 316 -33.18 15.08 7.47
CA PHE A 316 -32.39 14.08 8.20
C PHE A 316 -32.59 14.23 9.71
N GLN A 317 -32.43 15.45 10.22
CA GLN A 317 -32.59 15.74 11.64
C GLN A 317 -34.00 15.39 12.11
N GLN A 318 -35.03 15.88 11.43
CA GLN A 318 -36.43 15.62 11.78
C GLN A 318 -36.71 14.12 11.89
N SER A 319 -36.29 13.35 10.89
CA SER A 319 -36.46 11.89 10.85
C SER A 319 -35.74 11.21 12.02
N LEU A 320 -34.51 11.63 12.31
CA LEU A 320 -33.70 11.09 13.40
C LEU A 320 -34.30 11.40 14.79
N PHE A 321 -34.74 12.64 15.03
CA PHE A 321 -35.38 13.04 16.29
C PHE A 321 -36.69 12.28 16.51
N GLU A 322 -37.52 12.13 15.47
CA GLU A 322 -38.75 11.34 15.55
C GLU A 322 -38.48 9.87 15.86
N MET A 323 -37.47 9.26 15.22
CA MET A 323 -37.07 7.88 15.52
C MET A 323 -36.57 7.73 16.96
N ASN A 324 -35.82 8.70 17.48
CA ASN A 324 -35.36 8.70 18.86
C ASN A 324 -36.53 8.82 19.84
N LYS A 325 -37.47 9.76 19.60
CA LYS A 325 -38.68 9.96 20.40
C LYS A 325 -39.54 8.69 20.46
N LYS A 326 -39.64 7.97 19.33
CA LYS A 326 -40.36 6.69 19.21
C LYS A 326 -39.54 5.47 19.68
N GLN A 327 -38.37 5.67 20.26
CA GLN A 327 -37.46 4.62 20.75
C GLN A 327 -37.09 3.57 19.68
N LEU A 328 -37.00 3.99 18.41
CA LEU A 328 -36.68 3.12 17.28
C LEU A 328 -35.17 2.94 17.06
N LEU A 329 -34.34 3.64 17.84
CA LEU A 329 -32.88 3.62 17.77
C LEU A 329 -32.27 2.64 18.78
N ASN A 330 -31.41 1.74 18.30
CA ASN A 330 -30.59 0.89 19.15
C ASN A 330 -29.33 1.63 19.63
N GLN A 331 -28.35 0.91 20.19
CA GLN A 331 -27.11 1.51 20.67
C GLN A 331 -26.35 2.27 19.56
N ASN A 332 -26.25 1.71 18.34
CA ASN A 332 -25.60 2.35 17.20
C ASN A 332 -26.36 3.60 16.75
N GLY A 333 -27.69 3.51 16.62
CA GLY A 333 -28.52 4.65 16.26
C GLY A 333 -28.41 5.80 17.28
N LYS A 334 -28.28 5.46 18.58
CA LYS A 334 -28.05 6.45 19.65
C LYS A 334 -26.67 7.11 19.56
N ILE A 335 -25.65 6.43 19.04
CA ILE A 335 -24.33 7.04 18.76
C ILE A 335 -24.50 8.13 17.69
N VAL A 336 -25.18 7.82 16.58
CA VAL A 336 -25.45 8.81 15.53
C VAL A 336 -26.26 9.99 16.07
N PHE A 337 -27.28 9.74 16.89
CA PHE A 337 -28.07 10.79 17.54
C PHE A 337 -27.22 11.74 18.37
N ARG A 338 -26.31 11.22 19.20
CA ARG A 338 -25.40 12.05 20.01
C ARG A 338 -24.44 12.84 19.13
N PHE A 339 -23.88 12.22 18.10
CA PHE A 339 -23.01 12.88 17.13
C PHE A 339 -23.69 14.08 16.47
N VAL A 340 -24.91 13.89 15.96
CA VAL A 340 -25.72 14.96 15.33
C VAL A 340 -25.95 16.13 16.29
N ASN A 341 -26.30 15.85 17.55
CA ASN A 341 -26.48 16.90 18.55
C ASN A 341 -25.19 17.68 18.84
N GLN A 342 -24.05 16.97 18.94
CA GLN A 342 -22.74 17.61 19.14
C GLN A 342 -22.37 18.53 17.97
N CYS A 343 -22.56 18.06 16.72
CA CYS A 343 -22.32 18.87 15.54
C CYS A 343 -23.17 20.15 15.54
N ASN A 344 -24.45 20.07 15.92
CA ASN A 344 -25.35 21.22 15.95
C ASN A 344 -24.96 22.23 17.03
N GLN A 345 -24.51 21.78 18.20
CA GLN A 345 -24.03 22.65 19.26
C GLN A 345 -22.80 23.46 18.82
N VAL A 346 -21.87 22.82 18.11
CA VAL A 346 -20.67 23.49 17.59
C VAL A 346 -21.06 24.59 16.59
N VAL A 347 -21.97 24.31 15.65
CA VAL A 347 -22.43 25.32 14.67
C VAL A 347 -23.09 26.52 15.36
N GLN A 348 -23.92 26.28 16.37
CA GLN A 348 -24.57 27.36 17.13
C GLN A 348 -23.57 28.25 17.87
N GLN A 349 -22.49 27.68 18.41
CA GLN A 349 -21.43 28.45 19.07
C GLN A 349 -20.70 29.39 18.09
N TYR A 350 -20.46 28.96 16.85
CA TYR A 350 -19.79 29.79 15.84
C TYR A 350 -20.69 30.86 15.22
N GLN A 351 -22.01 30.73 15.30
CA GLN A 351 -22.97 31.74 14.83
C GLN A 351 -23.25 32.85 15.86
N GLN A 352 -22.74 32.72 17.09
CA GLN A 352 -22.87 33.70 18.17
C GLN A 352 -21.69 34.69 18.26
N TYR A 353 -20.69 34.53 17.38
CA TYR A 353 -19.58 35.47 17.14
C TYR A 353 -19.65 35.99 15.71
#